data_AF-A0A0C2SU63-F1
#
_entry.id   AF-A0A0C2SU63-F1
#
_cell.length_a   1.000
_cell.length_b   1.000
_cell.length_c   1.000
_cell.angle_alpha   90.00
_cell.angle_beta   90.00
_cell.angle_gamma   90.00
#
_symmetry.space_group_name_H-M   'P 1'
#
loop_
_entity.id
_entity.type
_entity.pdbx_description
1 polymer ?
#
loop_
_entity_poly.entity_id
_entity_poly.type
_entity_poly.pdbx_seq_one_letter_code
_entity_poly.pdbx_strand_id
1 'polypeptide(L)' 'YPPGPPPKPIFGNAFDIPRKKAWHKYLEWSKQFRSGIIHLSVMNTHIVVLNTVEDITELLERRSGVYSSRP' A
#
# COMPACT_ATOMS: atom_id res chain seq x y z
N TYR A 1 3.97 8.78 -9.27
CA TYR A 1 2.76 8.27 -8.59
C TYR A 1 2.81 6.76 -8.63
N PRO A 2 2.82 6.06 -7.48
CA PRO A 2 2.81 4.61 -7.47
C PRO A 2 1.52 4.09 -8.11
N PRO A 3 1.57 2.97 -8.85
CA PRO A 3 0.39 2.35 -9.41
C PRO A 3 -0.51 1.78 -8.30
N GLY A 4 -1.82 1.87 -8.48
CA GLY A 4 -2.80 1.38 -7.51
C GLY A 4 -4.23 1.56 -8.01
N PRO A 5 -5.20 0.88 -7.37
CA PRO A 5 -6.61 1.02 -7.73
C PRO A 5 -7.06 2.48 -7.55
N PRO A 6 -7.73 3.08 -8.55
CA PRO A 6 -8.13 4.48 -8.48
C PRO A 6 -9.08 4.70 -7.29
N PRO A 7 -8.83 5.72 -6.44
CA PRO A 7 -9.67 5.98 -5.28
C PRO A 7 -11.07 6.43 -5.72
N LYS A 8 -12.12 5.85 -5.12
CA LYS A 8 -13.51 6.27 -5.35
C LYS A 8 -13.80 7.59 -4.63
N PRO A 9 -14.75 8.41 -5.13
CA PRO A 9 -15.14 9.63 -4.45
C PRO A 9 -15.62 9.36 -3.01
N ILE A 10 -15.29 10.26 -2.09
CA ILE A 10 -15.66 10.28 -0.67
C ILE A 10 -14.97 9.22 0.20
N PHE A 11 -14.88 7.96 -0.23
CA PHE A 11 -14.35 6.86 0.60
C PHE A 11 -13.02 6.26 0.12
N GLY A 12 -12.52 6.66 -1.06
CA GLY A 12 -11.31 6.11 -1.63
C GLY A 12 -11.45 4.61 -1.94
N ASN A 13 -10.46 3.82 -1.54
CA ASN A 13 -10.39 2.36 -1.69
C ASN A 13 -10.92 1.61 -0.45
N ALA A 14 -11.55 2.29 0.51
CA ALA A 14 -12.02 1.69 1.76
C ALA A 14 -12.92 0.46 1.55
N PHE A 15 -13.78 0.51 0.54
CA PHE A 15 -14.68 -0.60 0.17
C PHE A 15 -14.00 -1.70 -0.64
N ASP A 16 -12.84 -1.42 -1.24
CA ASP A 16 -12.10 -2.38 -2.05
C ASP A 16 -11.13 -3.21 -1.19
N ILE A 17 -10.85 -2.77 0.04
CA ILE A 17 -10.01 -3.49 1.01
C ILE A 17 -10.87 -4.48 1.81
N PRO A 18 -10.67 -5.79 1.64
CA PRO A 18 -11.44 -6.77 2.40
C PRO A 18 -10.99 -6.77 3.88
N ARG A 19 -11.96 -6.72 4.80
CA ARG A 19 -11.72 -6.75 6.26
C ARG A 19 -11.06 -8.04 6.75
N LYS A 20 -11.20 -9.13 6.00
CA LYS A 20 -10.54 -10.42 6.26
C LYS A 20 -9.51 -10.67 5.16
N LYS A 21 -8.28 -11.04 5.56
CA LYS A 21 -7.18 -11.39 4.65
C LYS A 21 -6.82 -10.30 3.61
N ALA A 22 -6.75 -9.02 4.04
CA ALA A 22 -6.38 -7.89 3.18
C ALA A 22 -5.07 -8.12 2.38
N TRP A 23 -4.09 -8.78 2.99
CA TRP A 23 -2.82 -9.19 2.36
C TRP A 23 -2.98 -9.99 1.06
N HIS A 24 -4.01 -10.85 0.94
CA HIS A 24 -4.28 -11.55 -0.31
C HIS A 24 -4.68 -10.59 -1.44
N LYS A 25 -5.49 -9.58 -1.12
CA LYS A 25 -5.92 -8.56 -2.09
C LYS A 25 -4.74 -7.67 -2.51
N TYR A 26 -3.86 -7.33 -1.58
CA TYR A 26 -2.64 -6.59 -1.89
C TYR A 26 -1.71 -7.37 -2.81
N LEU A 27 -1.55 -8.67 -2.59
CA LEU A 27 -0.78 -9.54 -3.48
C LEU A 27 -1.42 -9.63 -4.88
N GLU A 28 -2.74 -9.73 -4.95
CA GLU A 28 -3.49 -9.73 -6.21
C GLU A 28 -3.27 -8.42 -6.97
N TRP A 29 -3.38 -7.27 -6.31
CA TRP A 29 -3.11 -5.97 -6.92
C TRP A 29 -1.63 -5.83 -7.32
N SER A 30 -0.68 -6.34 -6.55
CA SER A 30 0.75 -6.31 -6.91
C SER A 30 0.98 -7.03 -8.23
N LYS A 31 0.36 -8.19 -8.41
CA LYS A 31 0.39 -8.96 -9.66
C LYS A 31 -0.35 -8.25 -10.79
N GLN A 32 -1.52 -7.68 -10.51
CA GLN A 32 -2.35 -6.99 -11.50
C GLN A 32 -1.67 -5.73 -12.06
N PHE A 33 -1.09 -4.92 -11.18
CA PHE A 33 -0.39 -3.69 -11.53
C PHE A 33 1.09 -3.91 -11.86
N ARG A 34 1.58 -5.16 -11.76
CA ARG A 34 2.99 -5.57 -11.96
C ARG A 34 3.96 -4.66 -11.22
N SER A 35 3.64 -4.34 -9.96
CA SER A 35 4.44 -3.45 -9.14
C SER A 35 4.57 -3.97 -7.72
N GLY A 36 5.77 -3.86 -7.16
CA GLY A 36 6.06 -4.16 -5.76
C GLY A 36 5.48 -3.14 -4.80
N ILE A 37 5.20 -1.92 -5.28
CA ILE A 37 4.70 -0.81 -4.47
C ILE A 37 3.30 -0.44 -4.94
N ILE A 38 2.34 -0.52 -4.02
CA ILE A 38 0.94 -0.17 -4.28
C ILE A 38 0.55 0.99 -3.39
N HIS A 39 -0.10 2.00 -3.97
CA HIS A 39 -0.67 3.10 -3.21
C HIS A 39 -2.19 2.99 -3.15
N LEU A 40 -2.74 3.09 -1.94
CA LEU A 40 -4.16 3.08 -1.62
C LEU A 40 -4.51 4.36 -0.87
N SER A 41 -5.70 4.90 -1.11
CA SER A 41 -6.21 6.03 -0.32
C SER A 41 -7.51 5.60 0.36
N VAL A 42 -7.61 5.77 1.67
CA VAL A 42 -8.76 5.38 2.48
C VAL A 42 -9.14 6.57 3.35
N MET A 43 -10.30 7.20 3.10
CA MET A 43 -10.81 8.32 3.92
C MET A 43 -9.73 9.32 4.35
N ASN A 44 -9.06 9.96 3.38
CA ASN A 44 -7.98 10.93 3.60
C ASN A 44 -6.67 10.37 4.20
N THR A 45 -6.57 9.05 4.33
CA THR A 45 -5.36 8.34 4.77
C THR A 45 -4.70 7.67 3.57
N HIS A 46 -3.41 7.96 3.37
CA HIS A 46 -2.61 7.36 2.31
C HIS A 46 -1.89 6.13 2.85
N ILE A 47 -2.12 4.97 2.22
CA ILE A 47 -1.54 3.68 2.61
C ILE A 47 -0.65 3.21 1.46
N VAL A 48 0.62 2.95 1.76
CA VAL A 48 1.56 2.38 0.81
C VAL A 48 1.85 0.93 1.23
N VAL A 49 1.63 -0.01 0.33
CA VAL A 49 1.89 -1.43 0.55
C VAL A 49 3.09 -1.86 -0.28
N LEU A 50 4.06 -2.50 0.37
CA LEU A 50 5.28 -3.02 -0.22
C LEU A 50 5.19 -4.56 -0.28
N ASN A 51 5.41 -5.14 -1.45
CA ASN A 51 5.32 -6.59 -1.69
C ASN A 51 6.64 -7.22 -2.13
N THR A 52 7.71 -6.45 -2.34
CA THR A 52 9.05 -6.97 -2.68
C THR A 52 10.02 -6.72 -1.53
N VAL A 53 11.01 -7.61 -1.38
CA VAL A 53 12.02 -7.49 -0.33
C VAL A 53 12.93 -6.30 -0.61
N GLU A 54 13.22 -6.04 -1.88
CA GLU A 54 14.03 -4.92 -2.35
C GLU A 54 13.42 -3.58 -1.95
N ASP A 55 12.11 -3.38 -2.18
CA ASP A 55 11.40 -2.16 -1.80
C ASP A 55 11.32 -1.98 -0.28
N ILE A 56 11.16 -3.09 0.46
CA ILE A 56 11.14 -3.09 1.94
C ILE A 56 12.51 -2.67 2.49
N THR A 57 13.58 -3.26 1.99
CA THR A 57 14.95 -2.94 2.42
C THR A 57 15.29 -1.49 2.09
N GLU A 58 14.94 -0.97 0.91
CA GLU A 58 15.18 0.42 0.56
C GLU A 58 14.42 1.40 1.47
N LEU A 59 13.14 1.12 1.79
CA LEU A 59 12.34 2.02 2.61
C LEU A 59 12.67 1.90 4.11
N LEU A 60 12.90 0.70 4.62
CA LEU A 60 13.16 0.48 6.05
C LEU A 60 14.62 0.72 6.42
N GLU A 61 15.60 0.29 5.63
CA GLU A 61 17.01 0.49 5.99
C GLU A 61 17.46 1.92 5.68
N ARG A 62 17.11 2.43 4.50
CA ARG A 62 17.60 3.72 4.00
C ARG A 62 16.83 4.94 4.52
N ARG A 63 15.60 4.74 5.05
CA ARG A 63 14.76 5.81 5.63
C ARG A 63 14.21 5.49 7.04
N SER A 64 14.82 4.55 7.76
CA SER A 64 14.48 4.18 9.16
C SER A 64 14.28 5.41 10.07
N GLY A 65 15.06 6.47 9.90
CA GLY A 65 14.96 7.69 10.70
C GLY A 65 13.67 8.51 10.53
N VAL A 66 12.89 8.31 9.46
CA VAL A 66 11.69 9.11 9.16
C VAL A 66 10.39 8.35 9.47
N TYR A 67 10.39 7.02 9.42
CA TYR A 67 9.17 6.19 9.58
C TYR A 67 9.08 5.43 10.90
N SER A 68 10.07 5.55 11.79
CA SER A 68 10.08 4.88 13.11
C SER A 68 9.21 5.58 14.16
N SER A 69 7.96 5.89 13.84
CA SER A 69 6.98 6.30 14.85
C SER A 69 6.10 5.09 15.18
N ARG A 70 6.16 4.68 16.45
CA ARG A 70 5.36 3.59 17.02
C ARG A 70 4.28 4.23 17.89
N PRO A 71 3.05 4.44 17.39
CA PRO A 71 1.89 4.74 18.21
C PRO A 71 1.39 3.50 18.98
#